data_AF-A0A7W3Z7T8-F1
#
_entry.id   AF-A0A7W3Z7T8-F1
#
_cell.length_a   1.000
_cell.length_b   1.000
_cell.length_c   1.000
_cell.angle_alpha   90.00
_cell.angle_beta   90.00
_cell.angle_gamma   90.00
#
_symmetry.space_group_name_H-M   'P 1'
#
loop_
_entity.id
_entity.type
_entity.pdbx_description
1 polymer ?
#
loop_
_entity_poly.entity_id
_entity_poly.type
_entity_poly.pdbx_seq_one_letter_code
_entity_poly.pdbx_strand_id
1 'polypeptide(L)'
;MNRACNEITGFSELLQRFERNISILGRSKRTFENYSRHVAAMALHFGALPTELHPEQVKDYLFELQQRSNSPSQSYFKHTVYGLRFLLKTENLPYDHLHLPSIPKE
;
A
#
# COMPACT_ATOMS: atom_id res chain seq x y z
N MET A 1 -6.00 1.66 -10.45
CA MET A 1 -4.61 1.84 -10.89
C MET A 1 -4.49 2.97 -11.90
N ASN A 2 -5.13 2.88 -13.07
CA ASN A 2 -5.05 3.91 -14.12
C ASN A 2 -5.30 5.35 -13.61
N ARG A 3 -6.27 5.52 -12.71
CA ARG A 3 -6.57 6.82 -12.10
C ARG A 3 -5.39 7.40 -11.30
N ALA A 4 -4.75 6.60 -10.46
CA ALA A 4 -3.59 7.03 -9.67
C ALA A 4 -2.38 7.38 -10.56
N CYS A 5 -2.16 6.61 -11.64
CA CYS A 5 -1.11 6.92 -12.60
C CYS A 5 -1.31 8.27 -13.32
N ASN A 6 -2.56 8.71 -13.46
CA ASN A 6 -2.90 9.97 -14.12
C ASN A 6 -2.95 11.16 -13.15
N GLU A 7 -3.42 10.94 -11.92
CA GLU A 7 -3.64 12.01 -10.94
C GLU A 7 -2.42 12.27 -10.05
N ILE A 8 -1.55 11.28 -9.85
CA ILE A 8 -0.42 11.38 -8.93
C ILE A 8 0.88 11.38 -9.72
N THR A 9 1.57 12.52 -9.74
CA THR A 9 2.86 12.68 -10.40
C THR A 9 3.88 11.66 -9.86
N GLY A 10 4.58 10.96 -10.76
CA GLY A 10 5.59 9.96 -10.38
C GLY A 10 5.04 8.57 -10.03
N PHE A 11 3.71 8.41 -9.94
CA PHE A 11 3.11 7.13 -9.53
C PHE A 11 3.27 6.04 -10.59
N SER A 12 3.26 6.39 -11.87
CA SER A 12 3.49 5.45 -12.97
C SER A 12 4.89 4.84 -12.89
N GLU A 13 5.91 5.68 -12.70
CA GLU A 13 7.30 5.26 -12.57
C GLU A 13 7.51 4.42 -11.32
N LEU A 14 6.91 4.82 -10.20
CA LEU A 14 6.93 4.05 -8.95
C LEU A 14 6.31 2.65 -9.15
N LEU A 15 5.18 2.58 -9.84
CA LEU A 15 4.48 1.32 -10.10
C LEU A 15 5.28 0.39 -11.02
N GLN A 16 5.96 0.93 -12.04
CA GLN A 16 6.84 0.16 -12.92
C GLN A 16 8.06 -0.41 -12.17
N ARG A 17 8.68 0.39 -11.27
CA ARG A 17 9.77 -0.11 -10.41
C ARG A 17 9.26 -1.20 -9.47
N PHE A 18 8.09 -1.00 -8.89
CA PHE A 18 7.45 -1.96 -8.00
C PHE A 18 7.16 -3.31 -8.69
N GLU A 19 6.62 -3.29 -9.91
CA GLU A 19 6.39 -4.50 -10.71
C GLU A 19 7.68 -5.26 -10.97
N ARG A 20 8.74 -4.53 -11.38
CA ARG A 20 10.06 -5.11 -11.64
C ARG A 20 10.62 -5.79 -10.40
N ASN A 21 10.54 -5.15 -9.24
CA ASN A 21 11.05 -5.70 -7.98
C ASN A 21 10.25 -6.94 -7.52
N ILE A 22 8.93 -6.93 -7.68
CA ILE A 22 8.10 -8.13 -7.40
C ILE A 22 8.50 -9.29 -8.31
N SER A 23 8.72 -9.02 -9.60
CA SER A 23 9.16 -10.03 -10.56
C SER A 23 10.55 -10.59 -10.23
N ILE A 24 11.53 -9.73 -9.89
CA ILE A 24 12.90 -10.15 -9.51
C ILE A 24 12.87 -11.05 -8.28
N LEU A 25 11.99 -10.78 -7.32
CA LEU A 25 11.83 -11.57 -6.10
C LEU A 25 10.96 -12.84 -6.29
N GLY A 26 10.65 -13.21 -7.54
CA GLY A 26 9.94 -14.44 -7.89
C GLY A 26 8.49 -14.48 -7.41
N ARG A 27 7.87 -13.32 -7.15
CA ARG A 27 6.50 -13.23 -6.67
C ARG A 27 5.52 -13.23 -7.85
N SER A 28 4.32 -13.76 -7.62
CA SER A 28 3.29 -13.87 -8.66
C SER A 28 2.78 -12.51 -9.14
N LYS A 29 2.31 -12.44 -10.39
CA LYS A 29 1.58 -11.27 -10.92
C LYS A 29 0.36 -10.90 -10.06
N ARG A 30 -0.32 -11.90 -9.49
CA ARG A 30 -1.46 -11.67 -8.59
C ARG A 30 -1.06 -10.96 -7.29
N THR A 31 0.15 -11.22 -6.79
CA THR A 31 0.73 -10.48 -5.66
C THR A 31 0.91 -9.02 -6.02
N PHE A 32 1.50 -8.74 -7.20
CA PHE A 32 1.63 -7.37 -7.70
C PHE A 32 0.28 -6.68 -7.78
N GLU A 33 -0.70 -7.26 -8.49
CA GLU A 33 -2.03 -6.67 -8.68
C GLU A 33 -2.76 -6.39 -7.36
N ASN A 34 -2.62 -7.27 -6.37
CA ASN A 34 -3.21 -7.06 -5.06
C ASN A 34 -2.52 -5.92 -4.31
N TYR A 35 -1.19 -5.88 -4.28
CA TYR A 35 -0.48 -4.81 -3.58
C TYR A 35 -0.66 -3.45 -4.27
N SER A 36 -0.49 -3.40 -5.59
CA SER A 36 -0.62 -2.17 -6.38
C SER A 36 -2.00 -1.54 -6.29
N ARG A 37 -3.07 -2.35 -6.17
CA ARG A 37 -4.43 -1.84 -5.94
C ARG A 37 -4.54 -1.05 -4.63
N HIS A 38 -3.96 -1.55 -3.54
CA HIS A 38 -4.06 -0.90 -2.23
C HIS A 38 -3.10 0.29 -2.13
N VAL A 39 -1.90 0.18 -2.70
CA VAL A 39 -0.94 1.29 -2.84
C VAL A 39 -1.55 2.44 -3.66
N ALA A 40 -2.24 2.15 -4.76
CA ALA A 40 -2.93 3.15 -5.57
C ALA A 40 -4.10 3.81 -4.83
N ALA A 41 -4.86 3.06 -4.04
CA ALA A 41 -5.94 3.61 -3.23
C ALA A 41 -5.41 4.61 -2.19
N MET A 42 -4.29 4.27 -1.54
CA MET A 42 -3.61 5.15 -0.59
C MET A 42 -3.07 6.42 -1.26
N ALA A 43 -2.44 6.29 -2.44
CA ALA A 43 -1.94 7.44 -3.20
C ALA A 43 -3.07 8.41 -3.57
N LEU A 44 -4.22 7.89 -4.02
CA LEU A 44 -5.41 8.69 -4.34
C LEU A 44 -6.05 9.34 -3.11
N HIS A 45 -5.99 8.68 -1.95
CA HIS A 45 -6.54 9.22 -0.71
C HIS A 45 -5.78 10.47 -0.25
N PHE A 46 -4.45 10.45 -0.32
CA PHE A 46 -3.60 11.57 0.12
C PHE A 46 -3.22 12.54 -0.99
N GLY A 47 -3.42 12.19 -2.27
CA GLY A 47 -2.94 12.99 -3.38
C GLY A 47 -1.42 13.02 -3.50
N ALA A 48 -0.72 12.02 -2.95
CA ALA A 48 0.73 11.98 -2.83
C ALA A 48 1.28 10.57 -3.05
N LEU A 49 2.59 10.46 -3.28
CA LEU A 49 3.21 9.14 -3.41
C LEU A 49 3.21 8.42 -2.06
N PRO A 50 2.90 7.11 -2.01
CA PRO A 50 2.94 6.35 -0.76
C PRO A 50 4.31 6.30 -0.08
N THR A 51 5.38 6.59 -0.82
CA THR A 51 6.76 6.72 -0.34
C THR A 51 7.05 8.05 0.38
N GLU A 52 6.19 9.05 0.19
CA GLU A 52 6.34 10.40 0.76
C GLU A 52 5.44 10.61 1.99
N LEU A 53 4.60 9.64 2.32
CA LEU A 53 3.66 9.73 3.44
C LEU A 53 4.40 9.66 4.77
N HIS A 54 4.02 10.54 5.69
CA HIS A 54 4.48 10.47 7.07
C HIS A 54 3.90 9.21 7.76
N PRO A 55 4.65 8.54 8.65
CA PRO A 55 4.15 7.38 9.41
C PRO A 55 2.77 7.58 10.06
N GLU A 56 2.52 8.76 10.64
CA GLU A 56 1.23 9.10 11.24
C GLU A 56 0.10 9.17 10.20
N GLN A 57 0.34 9.69 8.99
CA GLN A 57 -0.68 9.68 7.93
C GLN A 57 -1.07 8.26 7.53
N VAL A 58 -0.08 7.35 7.46
CA VAL A 58 -0.36 5.95 7.16
C VAL A 58 -1.19 5.30 8.27
N LYS A 59 -0.88 5.62 9.53
CA LYS A 59 -1.62 5.13 10.69
C LYS A 59 -3.06 5.65 10.71
N ASP A 60 -3.26 6.94 10.45
CA ASP A 60 -4.59 7.57 10.33
C ASP A 60 -5.41 6.90 9.23
N TYR A 61 -4.80 6.64 8.07
CA TYR A 61 -5.47 5.93 6.97
C TYR A 61 -5.90 4.51 7.36
N LEU A 62 -5.03 3.77 8.06
CA LEU A 62 -5.38 2.42 8.55
C LEU A 62 -6.51 2.47 9.59
N PHE A 63 -6.52 3.48 10.47
CA PHE A 63 -7.58 3.71 11.44
C PHE A 63 -8.91 4.04 10.75
N GLU A 64 -8.90 4.93 9.75
CA GLU A 64 -10.10 5.24 8.96
C GLU A 64 -10.65 4.01 8.23
N LEU A 65 -9.77 3.20 7.61
CA LEU A 65 -10.16 1.96 6.96
C LEU A 65 -10.83 0.98 7.93
N GLN A 66 -10.39 0.98 9.20
CA GLN A 66 -10.95 0.12 10.23
C GLN A 66 -12.38 0.54 10.56
N GLN A 67 -12.60 1.86 10.69
CA GLN A 67 -13.90 2.42 11.03
C GLN A 67 -14.93 2.30 9.89
N ARG A 68 -14.48 2.34 8.63
CA ARG A 68 -15.38 2.26 7.45
C ARG A 68 -15.90 0.85 7.18
N SER A 69 -15.31 -0.17 7.78
CA SER A 69 -15.62 -1.56 7.47
C SER A 69 -16.49 -2.19 8.55
N ASN A 70 -17.75 -2.49 8.24
CA ASN A 70 -18.64 -3.27 9.13
C ASN A 70 -18.06 -4.67 9.45
N SER A 71 -17.18 -5.19 8.59
CA SER A 71 -16.35 -6.37 8.82
C SER A 71 -14.96 -6.15 8.21
N PRO A 72 -13.98 -5.66 9.00
CA PRO A 72 -12.65 -5.37 8.48
C PRO A 72 -12.06 -6.63 7.83
N SER A 73 -12.00 -6.65 6.50
CA SER A 73 -11.41 -7.77 5.78
C SER A 73 -9.93 -7.83 6.15
N GLN A 74 -9.54 -8.82 6.95
CA GLN A 74 -8.15 -9.03 7.32
C GLN A 74 -7.25 -9.09 6.08
N SER A 75 -7.75 -9.64 4.98
CA SER A 75 -7.05 -9.69 3.71
C SER A 75 -6.82 -8.29 3.13
N TYR A 76 -7.77 -7.37 3.23
CA TYR A 76 -7.59 -5.99 2.77
C TYR A 76 -6.47 -5.30 3.55
N PHE A 77 -6.52 -5.35 4.88
CA PHE A 77 -5.47 -4.79 5.75
C PHE A 77 -4.10 -5.39 5.47
N LYS A 78 -4.04 -6.72 5.31
CA LYS A 78 -2.79 -7.41 4.94
C LYS A 78 -2.24 -6.91 3.62
N HIS A 79 -3.06 -6.78 2.57
CA HIS A 79 -2.57 -6.30 1.28
C HIS A 79 -2.16 -4.82 1.31
N THR A 80 -2.82 -3.97 2.11
CA THR A 80 -2.39 -2.58 2.33
C THR A 80 -1.04 -2.52 3.04
N VAL A 81 -0.91 -3.16 4.22
CA VAL A 81 0.30 -3.08 5.05
C VAL A 81 1.47 -3.78 4.38
N TYR A 82 1.29 -5.00 3.86
CA TYR A 82 2.38 -5.72 3.19
C TYR A 82 2.74 -5.13 1.85
N GLY A 83 1.77 -4.61 1.09
CA GLY A 83 2.02 -3.90 -0.15
C GLY A 83 2.90 -2.66 0.08
N LEU A 84 2.55 -1.85 1.08
CA LEU A 84 3.33 -0.67 1.43
C LEU A 84 4.71 -1.03 2.00
N ARG A 85 4.80 -2.00 2.93
CA ARG A 85 6.09 -2.47 3.46
C ARG A 85 7.02 -2.94 2.34
N PHE A 86 6.50 -3.71 1.38
CA PHE A 86 7.29 -4.17 0.26
C PHE A 86 7.76 -3.01 -0.61
N LEU A 87 6.87 -2.07 -0.92
CA LEU A 87 7.19 -0.89 -1.71
C LEU A 87 8.32 -0.06 -1.06
N LEU A 88 8.16 0.29 0.21
CA LEU A 88 9.16 1.04 0.98
C LEU A 88 10.49 0.28 1.05
N LYS A 89 10.45 -1.03 1.31
CA LYS A 89 11.65 -1.87 1.31
C LYS A 89 12.38 -1.81 -0.02
N THR A 90 11.68 -1.86 -1.14
CA THR A 90 12.31 -1.82 -2.47
C THR A 90 12.87 -0.46 -2.85
N GLU A 91 12.38 0.62 -2.23
CA GLU A 91 12.88 1.98 -2.39
C GLU A 91 13.90 2.34 -1.29
N ASN A 92 14.35 1.37 -0.47
CA ASN A 92 15.26 1.56 0.68
C ASN A 92 14.77 2.59 1.72
N LEU A 93 13.45 2.65 1.93
CA LEU A 93 12.80 3.54 2.90
C LEU A 93 12.46 2.79 4.20
N PRO A 94 12.44 3.50 5.35
CA PRO A 94 12.08 2.90 6.63
C PRO A 94 10.61 2.48 6.66
N TYR A 95 10.34 1.25 7.09
CA TYR A 95 9.00 0.66 7.14
C TYR A 95 8.64 0.05 8.50
N ASP A 96 9.50 0.21 9.51
CA ASP A 96 9.34 -0.45 10.80
C ASP A 96 8.07 -0.03 11.53
N HIS A 97 7.63 1.21 11.32
CA HIS A 97 6.40 1.78 11.88
C HIS A 97 5.10 1.13 11.39
N LEU A 98 5.13 0.34 10.30
CA LEU A 98 3.92 -0.17 9.64
C LEU A 98 3.37 -1.45 10.27
N HIS A 99 2.79 -1.42 11.46
CA HIS A 99 2.26 -2.65 12.07
C HIS A 99 0.88 -3.04 11.53
N LEU A 100 0.64 -4.35 11.41
CA LEU A 100 -0.72 -4.86 11.17
C LEU A 100 -1.58 -4.53 12.39
N PRO A 101 -2.78 -3.96 12.21
CA PRO A 101 -3.70 -3.76 13.31
C PRO A 101 -4.16 -5.11 13.86
N SER A 102 -4.24 -5.23 15.18
CA SER A 102 -4.88 -6.35 15.86
C SER A 102 -6.38 -6.25 15.61
N ILE A 103 -6.89 -6.97 14.60
CA ILE A 103 -8.33 -7.09 14.36
C ILE A 103 -8.84 -8.16 15.34
N PRO A 104 -9.74 -7.82 16.28
CA PRO A 104 -10.38 -8.81 17.13
C PRO A 104 -11.08 -9.84 16.25
N LYS A 105 -10.88 -11.13 16.53
CA LYS A 105 -11.77 -12.14 15.98
C LYS A 105 -13.08 -12.02 16.77
N GLU A 106 -14.18 -11.72 16.09
CA GLU A 106 -15.51 -12.10 16.61
C GLU A 106 -15.59 -13.62 16.81
#